data_AF-A0A354B982-F1
#
_entry.id   AF-A0A354B982-F1
#
_cell.length_a   1.000
_cell.length_b   1.000
_cell.length_c   1.000
_cell.angle_alpha   90.00
_cell.angle_beta   90.00
_cell.angle_gamma   90.00
#
_symmetry.space_group_name_H-M   'P 1'
#
loop_
_entity.id
_entity.type
_entity.pdbx_description
1 polymer ?
#
loop_
_entity_poly.entity_id
_entity_poly.type
_entity_poly.pdbx_seq_one_letter_code
_entity_poly.pdbx_strand_id
1 'polypeptide(L)'
;LSDSIRPDYTSSPNDNIILEGISSSSSSLGWVGFAFAKEAEKAGDVKLLAVSQQDGGECVTPSPETIASAEFPIARFLYTYVNAEVAAADPAVAAFVDYMMSDEGLKAVSNAGYIDLAPA
;
A
#
# COMPACT_ATOMS: atom_id res chain seq x y z
N LEU A 1 -9.73 -19.35 9.60
CA LEU A 1 -9.36 -18.66 8.34
C LEU A 1 -9.71 -19.59 7.18
N SER A 2 -10.99 -19.69 6.84
CA SER A 2 -11.50 -20.57 5.76
C SER A 2 -12.19 -19.79 4.64
N ASP A 3 -12.07 -18.47 4.62
CA ASP A 3 -12.55 -17.65 3.50
C ASP A 3 -11.42 -17.52 2.49
N SER A 4 -11.18 -18.65 1.81
CA SER A 4 -10.15 -18.81 0.80
C SER A 4 -10.46 -17.96 -0.43
N ILE A 5 -9.48 -17.16 -0.84
CA ILE A 5 -9.36 -16.60 -2.20
C ILE A 5 -9.71 -17.69 -3.21
N ARG A 6 -10.40 -17.33 -4.30
CA ARG A 6 -10.82 -18.33 -5.31
C ARG A 6 -9.62 -19.17 -5.77
N PRO A 7 -9.78 -20.49 -5.97
CA PRO A 7 -8.68 -21.37 -6.36
C PRO A 7 -8.11 -21.05 -7.75
N ASP A 8 -8.85 -20.29 -8.57
CA ASP A 8 -8.43 -19.81 -9.89
C ASP A 8 -7.77 -18.43 -9.86
N TYR A 9 -7.46 -17.89 -8.67
CA TYR A 9 -6.71 -16.65 -8.54
C TYR A 9 -5.25 -16.83 -8.98
N THR A 10 -4.77 -15.89 -9.80
CA THR A 10 -3.36 -15.81 -10.19
C THR A 10 -2.63 -14.81 -9.29
N SER A 11 -1.74 -15.31 -8.44
CA SER A 11 -0.90 -14.48 -7.57
C SER A 11 0.42 -14.08 -8.25
N SER A 12 0.86 -12.85 -8.03
CA SER A 12 2.21 -12.38 -8.41
C SER A 12 2.75 -11.47 -7.31
N PRO A 13 4.05 -11.53 -6.98
CA PRO A 13 4.69 -10.53 -6.12
C PRO A 13 5.08 -9.25 -6.87
N ASN A 14 4.95 -9.23 -8.21
CA ASN A 14 5.27 -8.09 -9.06
C ASN A 14 4.00 -7.35 -9.46
N ASP A 15 3.85 -6.13 -8.97
CA ASP A 15 2.70 -5.25 -9.20
C ASP A 15 2.41 -5.02 -10.69
N ASN A 16 3.44 -4.93 -11.55
CA ASN A 16 3.26 -4.76 -12.99
C ASN A 16 2.63 -6.01 -13.64
N ILE A 17 3.00 -7.22 -13.20
CA ILE A 17 2.38 -8.46 -13.69
C ILE A 17 0.92 -8.54 -13.23
N ILE A 18 0.60 -8.04 -12.03
CA ILE A 18 -0.80 -7.96 -11.56
C ILE A 18 -1.60 -7.01 -12.47
N LEU A 19 -1.06 -5.82 -12.78
CA LEU A 19 -1.70 -4.86 -13.67
C LEU A 19 -1.89 -5.42 -15.09
N GLU A 20 -0.88 -6.06 -15.66
CA GLU A 20 -0.99 -6.73 -16.97
C GLU A 20 -2.14 -7.75 -16.98
N GLY A 21 -2.28 -8.55 -15.92
CA GLY A 21 -3.37 -9.52 -15.77
C GLY A 21 -4.76 -8.90 -15.56
N ILE A 22 -4.84 -7.74 -14.88
CA ILE A 22 -6.09 -6.99 -14.76
C ILE A 22 -6.47 -6.40 -16.13
N SER A 23 -5.52 -5.79 -16.83
CA SER A 23 -5.79 -5.10 -18.10
C SER A 23 -6.01 -6.07 -19.28
N SER A 24 -5.69 -7.36 -19.14
CA SER A 24 -5.88 -8.34 -20.21
C SER A 24 -7.35 -8.69 -20.49
N SER A 25 -8.29 -8.29 -19.62
CA SER A 25 -9.73 -8.54 -19.79
C SER A 25 -10.56 -7.47 -19.10
N SER A 26 -11.61 -7.01 -19.76
CA SER A 26 -12.54 -5.99 -19.23
C SER A 26 -13.37 -6.45 -18.01
N SER A 27 -13.30 -7.74 -17.67
CA SER A 27 -14.03 -8.35 -16.54
C SER A 27 -13.10 -8.78 -15.39
N SER A 28 -11.80 -8.57 -15.53
CA SER A 28 -10.83 -8.88 -14.48
C SER A 28 -10.93 -7.89 -13.32
N LEU A 29 -10.59 -8.36 -12.12
CA LEU A 29 -10.37 -7.54 -10.94
C LEU A 29 -9.15 -8.08 -10.19
N GLY A 30 -8.48 -7.21 -9.43
CA GLY A 30 -7.36 -7.59 -8.60
C GLY A 30 -7.00 -6.49 -7.62
N TRP A 31 -5.93 -6.70 -6.86
CA TRP A 31 -5.41 -5.77 -5.87
C TRP A 31 -3.90 -5.62 -6.07
N VAL A 32 -3.42 -4.38 -5.99
CA VAL A 32 -2.03 -3.99 -6.25
C VAL A 32 -1.70 -2.79 -5.35
N GLY A 33 -0.42 -2.47 -5.18
CA GLY A 33 -0.02 -1.25 -4.46
C GLY A 33 -0.65 0.02 -5.05
N PHE A 34 -1.14 0.93 -4.20
CA PHE A 34 -1.86 2.14 -4.62
C PHE A 34 -1.08 3.00 -5.61
N ALA A 35 0.24 3.14 -5.45
CA ALA A 35 1.09 3.91 -6.35
C ALA A 35 1.00 3.42 -7.81
N PHE A 36 1.16 2.10 -8.00
CA PHE A 36 1.04 1.44 -9.31
C PHE A 36 -0.38 1.54 -9.87
N ALA A 37 -1.39 1.30 -9.03
CA ALA A 37 -2.78 1.40 -9.42
C ALA A 37 -3.14 2.81 -9.90
N LYS A 38 -2.63 3.84 -9.22
CA LYS A 38 -2.91 5.25 -9.55
C LYS A 38 -2.24 5.67 -10.85
N GLU A 39 -1.02 5.21 -11.09
CA GLU A 39 -0.32 5.44 -12.35
C GLU A 39 -1.05 4.77 -13.52
N ALA A 40 -1.43 3.51 -13.37
CA ALA A 40 -2.18 2.76 -14.38
C ALA A 40 -3.58 3.36 -14.62
N GLU A 41 -4.27 3.86 -13.59
CA GLU A 41 -5.54 4.60 -13.76
C GLU A 41 -5.34 5.88 -14.56
N LYS A 42 -4.26 6.63 -14.29
CA LYS A 42 -3.93 7.86 -15.03
C LYS A 42 -3.61 7.56 -16.51
N ALA A 43 -3.01 6.41 -16.80
CA ALA A 43 -2.78 5.93 -18.16
C ALA A 43 -4.06 5.42 -18.85
N GLY A 44 -5.13 5.17 -18.09
CA GLY A 44 -6.40 4.64 -18.59
C GLY A 44 -6.46 3.12 -18.69
N ASP A 45 -5.49 2.40 -18.11
CA ASP A 45 -5.38 0.95 -18.19
C ASP A 45 -6.32 0.24 -17.21
N VAL A 46 -6.55 0.85 -16.05
CA VAL A 46 -7.40 0.30 -14.97
C VAL A 46 -8.28 1.38 -14.35
N LYS A 47 -9.20 0.97 -13.49
CA LYS A 47 -10.06 1.86 -12.70
C LYS A 47 -9.96 1.52 -11.22
N LEU A 48 -9.70 2.51 -10.36
CA LEU A 48 -9.77 2.32 -8.92
C LEU A 48 -11.23 2.12 -8.46
N LEU A 49 -11.42 1.19 -7.54
CA LEU A 49 -12.74 0.89 -6.96
C LEU A 49 -12.83 1.45 -5.54
N ALA A 50 -13.96 2.11 -5.25
CA ALA A 50 -14.32 2.48 -3.89
C ALA A 50 -14.77 1.23 -3.13
N VAL A 51 -14.42 1.15 -1.85
CA VAL A 51 -14.67 -0.03 -1.00
C VAL A 51 -15.42 0.40 0.24
N SER A 52 -16.45 -0.36 0.63
CA SER A 52 -17.08 -0.21 1.93
C SER A 52 -16.51 -1.22 2.91
N GLN A 53 -16.41 -0.83 4.18
CA GLN A 53 -16.04 -1.72 5.27
C GLN A 53 -17.14 -2.74 5.60
N GLN A 54 -18.40 -2.41 5.28
CA GLN A 54 -19.58 -3.22 5.62
C GLN A 54 -20.44 -3.42 4.38
N ASP A 55 -21.13 -4.55 4.33
CA ASP A 55 -22.08 -4.83 3.24
C ASP A 55 -23.19 -3.77 3.21
N GLY A 56 -23.34 -3.11 2.06
CA GLY A 56 -24.31 -2.02 1.87
C GLY A 56 -23.94 -0.69 2.57
N GLY A 57 -22.74 -0.59 3.16
CA GLY A 57 -22.24 0.63 3.77
C GLY A 57 -21.75 1.67 2.75
N GLU A 58 -21.28 2.80 3.28
CA GLU A 58 -20.68 3.86 2.47
C GLU A 58 -19.35 3.37 1.86
N CYS A 59 -19.17 3.61 0.57
CA CYS A 59 -17.93 3.27 -0.13
C CYS A 59 -16.94 4.43 -0.03
N VAL A 60 -15.72 4.15 0.41
CA VAL A 60 -14.62 5.11 0.46
C VAL A 60 -13.74 4.92 -0.77
N THR A 61 -13.48 6.00 -1.49
CA THR A 61 -12.55 6.01 -2.63
C THR A 61 -11.11 6.02 -2.13
N PRO A 62 -10.19 5.22 -2.70
CA PRO A 62 -8.79 5.29 -2.34
C PRO A 62 -8.18 6.62 -2.83
N SER A 63 -7.62 7.39 -1.90
CA SER A 63 -6.84 8.61 -2.16
C SER A 63 -5.68 8.70 -1.16
N PRO A 64 -4.66 9.54 -1.39
CA PRO A 64 -3.61 9.78 -0.41
C PRO A 64 -4.17 10.12 0.98
N GLU A 65 -5.22 10.94 1.02
CA GLU A 65 -5.86 11.40 2.25
C GLU A 65 -6.59 10.26 2.96
N THR A 66 -7.46 9.52 2.25
CA THR A 66 -8.26 8.43 2.87
C THR A 66 -7.39 7.24 3.28
N ILE A 67 -6.25 7.03 2.62
CA ILE A 67 -5.29 5.99 3.00
C ILE A 67 -4.46 6.44 4.20
N ALA A 68 -3.97 7.68 4.24
CA ALA A 68 -3.15 8.18 5.35
C ALA A 68 -3.94 8.26 6.67
N SER A 69 -5.23 8.60 6.60
CA SER A 69 -6.13 8.62 7.77
C SER A 69 -6.66 7.24 8.17
N ALA A 70 -6.35 6.19 7.39
CA ALA A 70 -6.91 4.84 7.50
C ALA A 70 -8.44 4.77 7.36
N GLU A 71 -9.08 5.76 6.74
CA GLU A 71 -10.49 5.73 6.36
C GLU A 71 -10.78 4.76 5.21
N PHE A 72 -9.83 4.59 4.28
CA PHE A 72 -9.95 3.61 3.22
C PHE A 72 -9.84 2.19 3.81
N PRO A 73 -10.84 1.30 3.67
CA PRO A 73 -10.92 0.06 4.45
C PRO A 73 -9.77 -0.94 4.28
N ILE A 74 -9.01 -0.84 3.19
CA ILE A 74 -7.88 -1.73 2.86
C ILE A 74 -6.53 -0.98 3.00
N ALA A 75 -6.53 0.21 3.61
CA ALA A 75 -5.29 0.90 3.96
C ALA A 75 -4.51 0.08 5.00
N ARG A 76 -3.18 0.13 4.91
CA ARG A 76 -2.28 -0.51 5.88
C ARG A 76 -1.08 0.38 6.16
N PHE A 77 -0.73 0.50 7.44
CA PHE A 77 0.55 1.07 7.82
C PHE A 77 1.68 0.08 7.52
N LEU A 78 2.81 0.62 7.04
CA LEU A 78 4.03 -0.15 6.88
C LEU A 78 4.84 -0.03 8.17
N TYR A 79 5.14 -1.19 8.76
CA TYR A 79 5.91 -1.27 10.00
C TYR A 79 7.32 -1.76 9.73
N THR A 80 8.29 -1.06 10.31
CA THR A 80 9.67 -1.53 10.40
C THR A 80 9.87 -2.13 11.79
N TYR A 81 10.22 -3.42 11.83
CA TYR A 81 10.48 -4.12 13.08
C TYR A 81 11.97 -4.04 13.41
N VAL A 82 12.28 -3.49 14.58
CA VAL A 82 13.66 -3.31 15.06
C VAL A 82 13.88 -4.19 16.29
N ASN A 83 14.98 -4.93 16.33
CA ASN A 83 15.40 -5.62 17.54
C ASN A 83 15.99 -4.59 18.52
N ALA A 84 15.32 -4.40 19.65
CA ALA A 84 15.69 -3.39 20.65
C ALA A 84 17.07 -3.64 21.29
N GLU A 85 17.44 -4.90 21.53
CA GLU A 85 18.74 -5.24 22.12
C GLU A 85 19.88 -4.91 21.15
N VAL A 86 19.69 -5.20 19.87
CA VAL A 86 20.68 -4.86 18.82
C VAL A 86 20.78 -3.35 18.65
N ALA A 87 19.66 -2.64 18.59
CA ALA A 87 19.67 -1.18 18.47
C ALA A 87 20.34 -0.49 19.67
N ALA A 88 20.22 -1.06 20.88
CA ALA A 88 20.90 -0.55 22.07
C ALA A 88 22.41 -0.85 22.08
N ALA A 89 22.83 -1.98 21.50
CA ALA A 89 24.22 -2.40 21.48
C ALA A 89 25.02 -1.85 20.29
N ASP A 90 24.36 -1.54 19.16
CA ASP A 90 24.98 -1.06 17.93
C ASP A 90 24.48 0.36 17.56
N PRO A 91 25.33 1.40 17.75
CA PRO A 91 24.98 2.77 17.40
C PRO A 91 24.62 2.98 15.93
N ALA A 92 25.11 2.15 15.01
CA ALA A 92 24.78 2.27 13.59
C ALA A 92 23.30 1.89 13.33
N VAL A 93 22.78 0.90 14.05
CA VAL A 93 21.37 0.50 13.96
C VAL A 93 20.48 1.59 14.52
N ALA A 94 20.82 2.14 15.70
CA ALA A 94 20.08 3.28 16.27
C ALA A 94 20.06 4.48 15.31
N ALA A 95 21.23 4.89 14.79
CA ALA A 95 21.34 6.00 13.86
C ALA A 95 20.54 5.79 12.56
N PHE A 96 20.47 4.55 12.06
CA PHE A 96 19.66 4.25 10.87
C PHE A 96 18.16 4.37 11.16
N VAL A 97 17.69 3.91 12.32
CA VAL A 97 16.29 4.05 12.73
C VAL A 97 15.92 5.53 12.90
N ASP A 98 16.82 6.34 13.51
CA ASP A 98 16.64 7.78 13.61
C ASP A 98 16.59 8.45 12.23
N TYR A 99 17.46 8.03 11.31
CA TYR A 99 17.44 8.51 9.92
C TYR A 99 16.13 8.17 9.21
N MET A 100 15.60 6.95 9.37
CA MET A 100 14.33 6.54 8.76
C MET A 100 13.17 7.45 9.17
N MET A 101 13.20 7.96 10.40
CA MET A 101 12.18 8.86 10.95
C MET A 101 12.50 10.35 10.77
N SER A 102 13.66 10.69 10.20
CA SER A 102 14.04 12.07 9.89
C SER A 102 13.27 12.61 8.68
N ASP A 103 13.23 13.94 8.52
CA ASP A 103 12.63 14.59 7.36
C ASP A 103 13.21 14.08 6.03
N GLU A 104 14.52 13.76 6.00
CA GLU A 104 15.18 13.23 4.81
C GLU A 104 14.74 11.79 4.52
N GLY A 105 14.66 10.94 5.55
CA GLY A 105 14.18 9.56 5.43
C GLY A 105 12.73 9.48 4.97
N LEU A 106 11.86 10.30 5.59
CA LEU A 106 10.44 10.37 5.22
C LEU A 106 10.24 10.94 3.80
N LYS A 107 11.05 11.92 3.38
CA LYS A 107 11.01 12.43 2.00
C LYS A 107 11.32 11.35 0.96
N ALA A 108 12.18 10.39 1.28
CA ALA A 108 12.47 9.27 0.39
C ALA A 108 11.24 8.36 0.17
N VAL A 109 10.37 8.22 1.17
CA VAL A 109 9.11 7.45 1.09
C VAL A 109 8.18 8.05 0.03
N SER A 110 7.93 9.35 0.14
CA SER A 110 7.16 10.12 -0.86
C SER A 110 7.74 10.00 -2.28
N ASN A 111 9.07 10.13 -2.43
CA ASN A 111 9.72 10.02 -3.73
C ASN A 111 9.56 8.63 -4.37
N ALA A 112 9.42 7.59 -3.56
CA ALA A 112 9.15 6.22 -4.01
C ALA A 112 7.66 5.97 -4.34
N GLY A 113 6.79 6.98 -4.22
CA GLY A 113 5.37 6.91 -4.52
C GLY A 113 4.50 6.38 -3.37
N TYR A 114 5.06 6.21 -2.18
CA TYR A 114 4.30 5.85 -0.99
C TYR A 114 3.63 7.08 -0.37
N ILE A 115 2.63 6.82 0.47
CA ILE A 115 1.88 7.86 1.17
C ILE A 115 2.56 8.13 2.50
N ASP A 116 2.81 9.41 2.77
CA ASP A 116 3.43 9.86 4.01
C ASP A 116 2.59 9.50 5.24
N LEU A 117 3.26 9.41 6.39
CA LEU A 117 2.58 9.31 7.67
C LEU A 117 1.70 10.55 7.88
N ALA A 118 0.49 10.35 8.38
CA ALA A 118 -0.32 11.46 8.86
C ALA A 118 0.45 12.24 9.94
N PRO A 119 0.27 13.57 10.04
CA PRO A 119 0.83 14.34 11.15
C PRO A 119 0.40 13.74 12.49
N ALA A 120 1.33 13.72 13.45
CA ALA A 120 1.08 13.28 14.81
C ALA A 120 0.13 14.21 15.58
#